data_AF-A0A7C6UZV5-F1
#
_entry.id   AF-A0A7C6UZV5-F1
#
_cell.length_a   1.000
_cell.length_b   1.000
_cell.length_c   1.000
_cell.angle_alpha   90.00
_cell.angle_beta   90.00
_cell.angle_gamma   90.00
#
_symmetry.space_group_name_H-M   'P 1'
#
loop_
_entity.id
_entity.type
_entity.pdbx_description
1 polymer ?
#
loop_
_entity_poly.entity_id
_entity_poly.type
_entity_poly.pdbx_seq_one_letter_code
_entity_poly.pdbx_strand_id
1 'polypeptide(L)'
;MKKLVLIVVWLLLIAVFVVLNYLIWDRENKEKDIESLESLNASNSSSIAALGREINNLETEKKRMESEIFDLKKKISDLEDANKKIEEDNKKNLEIIQRKNETIYTLIQQSGTKDIEKAIINWVDSINAGNYDEAYKLIRLRPSSNQVLMSPKEFADNYKNSIKSIKIESMEFLPEDILDNKKGDIVFKVQFIIEKSEGFDRSFTDFSEGLNERYITVDYSKEMEQWMISGIFTAY
;
A
#
# COMPACT_ATOMS: atom_id res chain seq x y z
N MET A 1 61.66 60.90 85.57
CA MET A 1 60.44 60.07 85.71
C MET A 1 59.32 60.49 84.76
N LYS A 2 58.90 61.77 84.66
CA LYS A 2 57.82 62.21 83.75
C LYS A 2 58.05 61.90 82.25
N LYS A 3 59.28 62.01 81.74
CA LYS A 3 59.64 61.70 80.34
C LYS A 3 59.54 60.20 79.98
N LEU A 4 59.84 59.31 80.93
CA LEU A 4 59.75 57.86 80.71
C LEU A 4 58.29 57.39 80.72
N VAL A 5 57.46 57.95 81.60
CA VAL A 5 56.00 57.68 81.61
C VAL A 5 55.37 58.07 80.27
N LEU A 6 55.76 59.22 79.70
CA LEU A 6 55.27 59.66 78.38
C LEU A 6 55.63 58.66 77.26
N ILE A 7 56.86 58.15 77.26
CA ILE A 7 57.34 57.18 76.25
C ILE A 7 56.59 55.84 76.37
N VAL A 8 56.36 55.36 77.60
CA VAL A 8 55.61 54.12 77.86
C VAL A 8 54.15 54.27 77.43
N VAL A 9 53.52 55.41 77.73
CA VAL A 9 52.14 55.69 77.28
C VAL A 9 52.06 55.78 75.75
N TRP A 10 53.07 56.36 75.09
CA TRP A 10 53.14 56.40 73.63
C TRP A 10 53.31 55.01 73.00
N LEU A 11 54.17 54.16 73.56
CA LEU A 11 54.32 52.76 73.10
C LEU A 11 53.03 51.96 73.28
N LEU A 12 52.31 52.18 74.39
CA LEU A 12 51.02 51.53 74.64
C LEU A 12 49.97 52.00 73.64
N LEU A 13 49.90 53.30 73.35
CA LEU A 13 49.02 53.85 72.32
C LEU A 13 49.33 53.25 70.94
N ILE A 14 50.61 53.19 70.54
CA ILE A 14 51.01 52.58 69.26
C ILE A 14 50.61 51.10 69.22
N ALA A 15 50.85 50.34 70.29
CA ALA A 15 50.45 48.93 70.37
C ALA A 15 48.93 48.77 70.23
N VAL A 16 48.14 49.63 70.88
CA VAL A 16 46.68 49.65 70.74
C VAL A 16 46.27 49.97 69.30
N PHE A 17 46.90 50.94 68.64
CA PHE A 17 46.62 51.27 67.24
C PHE A 17 46.95 50.12 66.28
N VAL A 18 48.05 49.39 66.50
CA VAL A 18 48.42 48.22 65.68
C VAL A 18 47.40 47.09 65.86
N VAL A 19 47.00 46.79 67.10
CA VAL A 19 45.99 45.76 67.39
C VAL A 19 44.62 46.16 66.81
N LEU A 20 44.22 47.43 66.95
CA LEU A 20 42.96 47.93 66.37
C LEU A 20 42.97 47.84 64.85
N ASN A 21 44.08 48.19 64.19
CA ASN A 21 44.19 48.09 62.74
C ASN A 21 44.12 46.63 62.28
N TYR A 22 44.81 45.71 62.97
CA TYR A 22 44.71 44.28 62.70
C TYR A 22 43.28 43.74 62.89
N LEU A 23 42.58 44.16 63.95
CA LEU A 23 41.20 43.76 64.19
C LEU A 23 40.24 44.30 63.12
N ILE A 24 40.46 45.51 62.62
CA ILE A 24 39.68 46.08 61.52
C ILE A 24 39.93 45.28 60.23
N TRP A 25 41.19 44.98 59.93
CA TRP A 25 41.57 44.18 58.76
C TRP A 25 40.99 42.75 58.82
N ASP A 26 41.09 42.08 59.97
CA ASP A 26 40.52 40.74 60.18
C ASP A 26 38.99 40.76 60.05
N ARG A 27 38.33 41.81 60.56
CA ARG A 27 36.88 41.98 60.40
C ARG A 27 36.50 42.17 58.93
N GLU A 28 37.20 43.04 58.20
CA GLU A 28 36.92 43.31 56.79
C GLU A 28 37.17 42.07 55.92
N ASN A 29 38.21 41.28 56.22
CA ASN A 29 38.48 40.05 55.50
C ASN A 29 37.39 39.00 55.75
N LYS A 30 36.94 38.84 57.00
CA LYS A 30 35.82 37.97 57.35
C LYS A 30 34.50 38.41 56.71
N GLU A 31 34.25 39.71 56.62
CA GLU A 31 33.06 40.26 55.96
C GLU A 31 33.06 39.94 54.46
N LYS A 32 34.21 40.08 53.78
CA LYS A 32 34.38 39.67 52.38
C LYS A 32 34.22 38.17 52.18
N ASP A 33 34.74 37.36 53.10
CA ASP A 33 34.57 35.90 53.04
C ASP A 33 33.09 35.51 53.20
N ILE A 34 32.35 36.18 54.11
CA ILE A 34 30.92 35.97 54.30
C ILE A 34 30.13 36.37 53.04
N GLU A 35 30.36 37.56 52.47
CA GLU A 35 29.71 37.98 51.22
C GLU A 35 29.99 37.01 50.07
N SER A 36 31.24 36.56 49.94
CA SER A 36 31.63 35.57 48.93
C SER A 36 30.85 34.26 49.11
N LEU A 37 30.79 33.74 50.34
CA LEU A 37 30.04 32.52 50.67
C LEU A 37 28.54 32.69 50.45
N GLU A 38 27.96 33.84 50.80
CA GLU A 38 26.55 34.14 50.55
C GLU A 38 26.25 34.20 49.05
N SER A 39 27.11 34.83 48.25
CA SER A 39 26.95 34.89 46.80
C SER A 39 27.05 33.50 46.16
N LEU A 40 27.98 32.66 46.61
CA LEU A 40 28.14 31.28 46.16
C LEU A 40 26.94 30.44 46.55
N ASN A 41 26.42 30.61 47.77
CA ASN A 41 25.24 29.90 48.22
C ASN A 41 23.98 30.32 47.43
N ALA A 42 23.80 31.62 47.18
CA ALA A 42 22.72 32.13 46.35
C ALA A 42 22.80 31.60 44.90
N SER A 43 23.99 31.60 44.30
CA SER A 43 24.26 31.03 42.97
C SER A 43 23.99 29.52 42.91
N ASN A 44 24.47 28.77 43.90
CA ASN A 44 24.25 27.34 44.00
C ASN A 44 22.77 27.01 44.19
N SER A 45 22.05 27.77 45.03
CA SER A 45 20.61 27.59 45.21
C SER A 45 19.83 27.81 43.91
N SER A 46 20.23 28.82 43.12
CA SER A 46 19.63 29.13 41.82
C SER A 46 19.90 28.02 40.80
N SER A 47 21.12 27.50 40.77
CA SER A 47 21.51 26.37 39.93
C SER A 47 20.76 25.08 40.30
N ILE A 48 20.63 24.78 41.59
CA ILE A 48 19.86 23.63 42.08
C ILE A 48 18.38 23.76 41.67
N ALA A 49 17.79 24.96 41.79
CA ALA A 49 16.41 25.18 41.36
C ALA A 49 16.22 25.07 39.84
N ALA A 50 17.22 25.46 39.04
CA ALA A 50 17.21 25.27 37.59
C ALA A 50 17.28 23.78 37.22
N LEU A 51 18.25 23.05 37.78
CA LEU A 51 18.41 21.61 37.57
C LEU A 51 17.19 20.82 38.06
N GLY A 52 16.58 21.21 39.18
CA GLY A 52 15.35 20.58 39.67
C GLY A 52 14.17 20.75 38.70
N ARG A 53 14.06 21.91 38.04
CA ARG A 53 13.06 22.12 36.97
C ARG A 53 13.34 21.25 35.75
N GLU A 54 14.61 21.14 35.35
CA GLU A 54 15.01 20.30 34.23
C GLU A 54 14.72 18.82 34.49
N ILE A 55 15.04 18.32 35.69
CA ILE A 55 14.72 16.95 36.12
C ILE A 55 13.20 16.71 36.06
N ASN A 56 12.38 17.62 36.60
CA ASN A 56 10.93 17.48 36.55
C ASN A 56 10.38 17.47 35.11
N ASN A 57 10.95 18.28 34.22
CA ASN A 57 10.57 18.29 32.81
C ASN A 57 10.94 16.96 32.13
N LEU A 58 12.16 16.45 32.36
CA LEU A 58 12.62 15.17 31.84
C LEU A 58 11.78 14.00 32.37
N GLU A 59 11.40 14.01 33.66
CA GLU A 59 10.51 13.00 34.23
C GLU A 59 9.11 13.04 33.60
N THR A 60 8.59 14.24 33.35
CA THR A 60 7.29 14.41 32.69
C THR A 60 7.33 13.92 31.25
N GLU A 61 8.39 14.25 30.52
CA GLU A 61 8.60 13.79 29.15
C GLU A 61 8.79 12.28 29.08
N LYS A 62 9.58 11.71 30.00
CA LYS A 62 9.75 10.26 30.12
C LYS A 62 8.41 9.55 30.31
N LYS A 63 7.57 10.03 31.24
CA LYS A 63 6.22 9.46 31.47
C LYS A 63 5.34 9.55 30.23
N ARG A 64 5.40 10.67 29.50
CA ARG A 64 4.68 10.84 28.23
C ARG A 64 5.13 9.81 27.20
N MET A 65 6.44 9.68 27.00
CA MET A 65 7.02 8.70 26.07
C MET A 65 6.68 7.26 26.46
N GLU A 66 6.69 6.91 27.75
CA GLU A 66 6.28 5.59 28.23
C GLU A 66 4.80 5.30 27.91
N SER A 67 3.92 6.29 28.06
CA SER A 67 2.51 6.16 27.66
C SER A 67 2.36 5.99 26.15
N GLU A 68 3.06 6.78 25.35
CA GLU A 68 3.03 6.67 23.88
C GLU A 68 3.55 5.29 23.43
N ILE A 69 4.61 4.77 24.05
CA ILE A 69 5.13 3.43 23.78
C ILE A 69 4.08 2.36 24.13
N PHE A 70 3.38 2.50 25.24
CA PHE A 70 2.32 1.57 25.63
C PHE A 70 1.17 1.56 24.61
N ASP A 71 0.69 2.74 24.21
CA ASP A 71 -0.39 2.89 23.24
C ASP A 71 0.01 2.34 21.87
N LEU A 72 1.24 2.61 21.42
CA LEU A 72 1.78 2.07 20.18
C LEU A 72 1.92 0.55 20.22
N LYS A 73 2.40 -0.02 21.33
CA LYS A 73 2.47 -1.48 21.50
C LYS A 73 1.09 -2.13 21.45
N LYS A 74 0.10 -1.52 22.09
CA LYS A 74 -1.28 -1.99 22.02
C LYS A 74 -1.80 -1.95 20.59
N LYS A 75 -1.59 -0.85 19.88
CA LYS A 75 -2.00 -0.71 18.48
C LYS A 75 -1.32 -1.72 17.56
N ILE A 76 -0.04 -2.04 17.78
CA ILE A 76 0.67 -3.08 17.04
C ILE A 76 0.00 -4.44 17.28
N SER A 77 -0.26 -4.80 18.53
CA SER A 77 -0.94 -6.06 18.87
C SER A 77 -2.33 -6.15 18.22
N ASP A 78 -3.13 -5.08 18.29
CA ASP A 78 -4.48 -5.05 17.70
C ASP A 78 -4.41 -5.21 16.17
N LEU A 79 -3.40 -4.62 15.51
CA LEU A 79 -3.18 -4.75 14.07
C LEU A 79 -2.69 -6.14 13.66
N GLU A 80 -1.82 -6.77 14.47
CA GLU A 80 -1.36 -8.14 14.24
C GLU A 80 -2.52 -9.13 14.32
N ASP A 81 -3.39 -9.00 15.32
CA ASP A 81 -4.59 -9.82 15.46
C ASP A 81 -5.57 -9.62 14.29
N ALA A 82 -5.78 -8.36 13.86
CA ALA A 82 -6.61 -8.04 12.71
C ALA A 82 -6.05 -8.64 11.41
N ASN A 83 -4.75 -8.52 11.18
CA ASN A 83 -4.08 -9.10 10.01
C ASN A 83 -4.24 -10.61 9.98
N LYS A 84 -3.98 -11.29 11.10
CA LYS A 84 -4.15 -12.75 11.19
C LYS A 84 -5.58 -13.18 10.86
N LYS A 85 -6.58 -12.45 11.36
CA LYS A 85 -7.99 -12.71 11.04
C LYS A 85 -8.27 -12.53 9.55
N ILE A 86 -7.76 -11.47 8.94
CA ILE A 86 -7.90 -11.21 7.50
C ILE A 86 -7.24 -12.32 6.68
N GLU A 87 -6.06 -12.79 7.07
CA GLU A 87 -5.38 -13.92 6.40
C GLU A 87 -6.20 -15.22 6.48
N GLU A 88 -6.74 -15.54 7.67
CA GLU A 88 -7.60 -16.70 7.86
C GLU A 88 -8.90 -16.61 7.04
N ASP A 89 -9.54 -15.44 7.02
CA ASP A 89 -10.75 -15.19 6.24
C ASP A 89 -10.46 -15.24 4.74
N ASN A 90 -9.34 -14.69 4.28
CA ASN A 90 -8.90 -14.79 2.88
C ASN A 90 -8.67 -16.24 2.47
N LYS A 91 -7.99 -17.05 3.31
CA LYS A 91 -7.78 -18.46 3.05
C LYS A 91 -9.11 -19.21 2.90
N LYS A 92 -10.04 -19.01 3.84
CA LYS A 92 -11.38 -19.62 3.78
C LYS A 92 -12.13 -19.18 2.51
N ASN A 93 -12.06 -17.90 2.16
CA ASN A 93 -12.71 -17.38 0.96
C ASN A 93 -12.14 -17.99 -0.32
N LEU A 94 -10.82 -18.16 -0.40
CA LEU A 94 -10.17 -18.85 -1.53
C LEU A 94 -10.64 -20.30 -1.65
N GLU A 95 -10.72 -21.04 -0.54
CA GLU A 95 -11.24 -22.42 -0.51
C GLU A 95 -12.71 -22.48 -0.94
N ILE A 96 -13.53 -21.50 -0.56
CA ILE A 96 -14.94 -21.40 -0.98
C ILE A 96 -15.04 -21.10 -2.47
N ILE A 97 -14.24 -20.17 -2.99
CA ILE A 97 -14.21 -19.81 -4.41
C ILE A 97 -13.81 -21.02 -5.25
N GLN A 98 -12.73 -21.71 -4.88
CA GLN A 98 -12.27 -22.90 -5.58
C GLN A 98 -13.37 -23.98 -5.65
N ARG A 99 -14.01 -24.29 -4.52
CA ARG A 99 -15.11 -25.27 -4.49
C ARG A 99 -16.31 -24.87 -5.35
N LYS A 100 -16.64 -23.57 -5.37
CA LYS A 100 -17.71 -23.04 -6.23
C LYS A 100 -17.34 -23.15 -7.71
N ASN A 101 -16.11 -22.84 -8.08
CA ASN A 101 -15.61 -23.00 -9.43
C ASN A 101 -15.71 -24.47 -9.86
N GLU A 102 -15.16 -25.40 -9.09
CA GLU A 102 -15.24 -26.86 -9.33
C GLU A 102 -16.69 -27.33 -9.53
N THR A 103 -17.62 -26.80 -8.71
CA THR A 103 -19.05 -27.09 -8.84
C THR A 103 -19.62 -26.56 -10.16
N ILE A 104 -19.29 -25.33 -10.54
CA ILE A 104 -19.72 -24.72 -11.81
C ILE A 104 -19.21 -25.53 -12.99
N TYR A 105 -17.93 -25.93 -13.01
CA TYR A 105 -17.37 -26.76 -14.07
C TYR A 105 -18.08 -28.11 -14.18
N THR A 106 -18.32 -28.77 -13.03
CA THR A 106 -19.05 -30.04 -12.99
C THR A 106 -20.47 -29.87 -13.55
N LEU A 107 -21.16 -28.79 -13.19
CA LEU A 107 -22.50 -28.49 -13.71
C LEU A 107 -22.48 -28.25 -15.21
N ILE A 108 -21.52 -27.48 -15.74
CA ILE A 108 -21.37 -27.22 -17.18
C ILE A 108 -21.12 -28.53 -17.94
N GLN A 109 -20.26 -29.40 -17.43
CA GLN A 109 -20.00 -30.72 -18.03
C GLN A 109 -21.25 -31.60 -18.05
N GLN A 110 -22.09 -31.53 -17.02
CA GLN A 110 -23.34 -32.32 -16.94
C GLN A 110 -24.49 -31.72 -17.76
N SER A 111 -24.64 -30.39 -17.79
CA SER A 111 -25.70 -29.69 -18.54
C SER A 111 -25.40 -29.62 -20.04
N GLY A 112 -24.13 -29.78 -20.41
CA GLY A 112 -23.62 -29.50 -21.74
C GLY A 112 -23.31 -28.03 -21.95
N THR A 113 -22.53 -27.76 -22.99
CA THR A 113 -21.93 -26.46 -23.32
C THR A 113 -22.69 -25.69 -24.40
N LYS A 114 -23.68 -26.32 -25.05
CA LYS A 114 -24.35 -25.81 -26.26
C LYS A 114 -24.85 -24.36 -26.16
N ASP A 115 -25.44 -23.97 -25.02
CA ASP A 115 -25.96 -22.61 -24.86
C ASP A 115 -24.86 -21.56 -24.68
N ILE A 116 -23.69 -21.98 -24.18
CA ILE A 116 -22.51 -21.13 -24.04
C ILE A 116 -21.80 -21.03 -25.40
N GLU A 117 -21.67 -22.15 -26.11
CA GLU A 117 -21.11 -22.21 -27.48
C GLU A 117 -21.87 -21.31 -28.45
N LYS A 118 -23.20 -21.21 -28.30
CA LYS A 118 -24.04 -20.29 -29.10
C LYS A 118 -23.56 -18.85 -29.07
N ALA A 119 -23.00 -18.36 -27.96
CA ALA A 119 -22.47 -17.00 -27.90
C ALA A 119 -21.31 -16.81 -28.90
N ILE A 120 -20.43 -17.80 -29.00
CA ILE A 120 -19.29 -17.79 -29.92
C ILE A 120 -19.77 -17.96 -31.37
N ILE A 121 -20.72 -18.87 -31.60
CA ILE A 121 -21.32 -19.09 -32.93
C ILE A 121 -22.01 -17.82 -33.41
N ASN A 122 -22.88 -17.22 -32.61
CA ASN A 122 -23.59 -15.98 -32.95
C ASN A 122 -22.63 -14.82 -33.23
N TRP A 123 -21.52 -14.76 -32.50
CA TRP A 123 -20.48 -13.77 -32.75
C TRP A 123 -19.81 -13.99 -34.13
N VAL A 124 -19.40 -15.21 -34.45
CA VAL A 124 -18.85 -15.57 -35.77
C VAL A 124 -19.84 -15.29 -36.89
N ASP A 125 -21.10 -15.69 -36.73
CA ASP A 125 -22.15 -15.48 -37.72
C ASP A 125 -22.41 -13.99 -37.96
N SER A 126 -22.38 -13.18 -36.90
CA SER A 126 -22.52 -11.73 -37.00
C SER A 126 -21.37 -11.08 -37.77
N ILE A 127 -20.12 -11.55 -37.57
CA ILE A 127 -18.97 -11.10 -38.35
C ILE A 127 -19.12 -11.48 -39.82
N ASN A 128 -19.47 -12.73 -40.12
CA ASN A 128 -19.65 -13.23 -41.49
C ASN A 128 -20.80 -12.53 -42.24
N ALA A 129 -21.86 -12.16 -41.54
CA ALA A 129 -22.99 -11.41 -42.09
C ALA A 129 -22.70 -9.91 -42.29
N GLY A 130 -21.55 -9.42 -41.82
CA GLY A 130 -21.22 -7.99 -41.81
C GLY A 130 -21.97 -7.17 -40.76
N ASN A 131 -22.66 -7.82 -39.81
CA ASN A 131 -23.37 -7.19 -38.70
C ASN A 131 -22.40 -6.93 -37.53
N TYR A 132 -21.42 -6.07 -37.74
CA TYR A 132 -20.36 -5.78 -36.75
C TYR A 132 -20.89 -5.14 -35.46
N ASP A 133 -21.99 -4.40 -35.52
CA ASP A 133 -22.62 -3.82 -34.33
C ASP A 133 -23.14 -4.92 -33.38
N GLU A 134 -23.69 -6.00 -33.94
CA GLU A 134 -24.18 -7.12 -33.15
C GLU A 134 -23.03 -7.98 -32.61
N ALA A 135 -22.02 -8.24 -33.45
CA ALA A 135 -20.80 -8.89 -33.01
C ALA A 135 -20.10 -8.12 -31.87
N TYR A 136 -20.12 -6.78 -31.90
CA TYR A 136 -19.54 -5.96 -30.84
C TYR A 136 -20.32 -6.09 -29.53
N LYS A 137 -21.66 -6.12 -29.56
CA LYS A 137 -22.49 -6.30 -28.35
C LYS A 137 -22.30 -7.66 -27.68
N LEU A 138 -21.95 -8.69 -28.46
CA LEU A 138 -21.66 -10.03 -27.94
C LEU A 138 -20.29 -10.11 -27.24
N ILE A 139 -19.48 -9.06 -27.29
CA ILE A 139 -18.22 -8.94 -26.56
C ILE A 139 -18.38 -7.96 -25.40
N ARG A 140 -18.04 -8.39 -24.18
CA ARG A 140 -17.82 -7.51 -23.02
C ARG A 140 -16.39 -7.68 -22.53
N LEU A 141 -15.48 -6.92 -23.11
CA LEU A 141 -14.08 -6.92 -22.68
C LEU A 141 -14.00 -6.50 -21.21
N ARG A 142 -13.47 -7.39 -20.36
CA ARG A 142 -13.18 -7.01 -18.97
C ARG A 142 -12.11 -5.92 -18.96
N PRO A 143 -12.17 -4.92 -18.06
CA PRO A 143 -11.14 -3.89 -17.94
C PRO A 143 -9.73 -4.44 -17.66
N SER A 144 -9.64 -5.68 -17.15
CA SER A 144 -8.41 -6.41 -16.88
C SER A 144 -7.88 -7.22 -18.06
N SER A 145 -8.61 -7.29 -19.17
CA SER A 145 -8.06 -7.84 -20.42
C SER A 145 -7.11 -6.80 -21.02
N ASN A 146 -5.90 -7.20 -21.40
CA ASN A 146 -4.97 -6.34 -22.15
C ASN A 146 -5.52 -5.96 -23.56
N GLN A 147 -6.78 -6.26 -23.84
CA GLN A 147 -7.46 -5.90 -25.08
C GLN A 147 -7.91 -4.45 -24.94
N VAL A 148 -7.31 -3.59 -25.75
CA VAL A 148 -7.72 -2.19 -25.87
C VAL A 148 -9.22 -2.15 -26.16
N LEU A 149 -9.97 -1.42 -25.33
CA LEU A 149 -11.40 -1.15 -25.55
C LEU A 149 -11.54 -0.36 -26.87
N MET A 150 -11.65 -1.08 -27.98
CA MET A 150 -11.94 -0.50 -29.27
C MET A 150 -13.34 0.09 -29.25
N SER A 151 -13.51 1.26 -29.87
CA SER A 151 -14.83 1.78 -30.17
C SER A 151 -15.58 0.85 -31.14
N PRO A 152 -16.93 0.84 -31.14
CA PRO A 152 -17.72 0.04 -32.09
C PRO A 152 -17.30 0.26 -33.55
N LYS A 153 -16.95 1.51 -33.89
CA LYS A 153 -16.50 1.88 -35.23
C LYS A 153 -15.14 1.27 -35.57
N GLU A 154 -14.15 1.38 -34.68
CA GLU A 154 -12.84 0.77 -34.88
C GLU A 154 -12.95 -0.75 -34.99
N PHE A 155 -13.80 -1.36 -34.16
CA PHE A 155 -14.09 -2.80 -34.26
C PHE A 155 -14.64 -3.16 -35.64
N ALA A 156 -15.68 -2.46 -36.10
CA ALA A 156 -16.29 -2.71 -37.41
C ALA A 156 -15.30 -2.50 -38.56
N ASP A 157 -14.56 -1.39 -38.55
CA ASP A 157 -13.57 -1.06 -39.57
C ASP A 157 -12.45 -2.12 -39.62
N ASN A 158 -12.02 -2.65 -38.47
CA ASN A 158 -10.98 -3.67 -38.41
C ASN A 158 -11.46 -5.01 -39.00
N TYR A 159 -12.59 -5.53 -38.53
CA TYR A 159 -13.08 -6.82 -39.01
C TYR A 159 -13.51 -6.76 -40.48
N LYS A 160 -14.18 -5.69 -40.91
CA LYS A 160 -14.60 -5.49 -42.29
C LYS A 160 -13.45 -5.47 -43.28
N ASN A 161 -12.35 -4.85 -42.90
CA ASN A 161 -11.21 -4.69 -43.81
C ASN A 161 -10.23 -5.87 -43.74
N SER A 162 -10.12 -6.56 -42.59
CA SER A 162 -9.14 -7.63 -42.40
C SER A 162 -9.67 -9.03 -42.68
N ILE A 163 -10.96 -9.29 -42.46
CA ILE A 163 -11.53 -10.64 -42.47
C ILE A 163 -12.69 -10.72 -43.46
N LYS A 164 -12.58 -11.63 -44.43
CA LYS A 164 -13.62 -11.96 -45.39
C LYS A 164 -14.59 -13.00 -44.83
N SER A 165 -14.07 -14.04 -44.18
CA SER A 165 -14.89 -15.04 -43.50
C SER A 165 -14.17 -15.72 -42.34
N ILE A 166 -14.95 -16.19 -41.36
CA ILE A 166 -14.52 -16.99 -40.22
C ILE A 166 -15.34 -18.26 -40.18
N LYS A 167 -14.69 -19.42 -40.12
CA LYS A 167 -15.35 -20.71 -39.93
C LYS A 167 -14.83 -21.37 -38.66
N ILE A 168 -15.73 -21.87 -37.82
CA ILE A 168 -15.37 -22.70 -36.67
C ILE A 168 -15.11 -24.12 -37.17
N GLU A 169 -13.88 -24.61 -37.00
CA GLU A 169 -13.52 -26.01 -37.31
C GLU A 169 -13.77 -26.92 -36.11
N SER A 170 -13.36 -26.48 -34.92
CA SER A 170 -13.58 -27.20 -33.67
C SER A 170 -13.74 -26.23 -32.50
N MET A 171 -14.46 -26.69 -31.48
CA MET A 171 -14.68 -25.98 -30.22
C MET A 171 -14.66 -27.01 -29.09
N GLU A 172 -13.77 -26.81 -28.13
CA GLU A 172 -13.57 -27.70 -26.99
C GLU A 172 -13.61 -26.89 -25.70
N PHE A 173 -14.43 -27.33 -24.75
CA PHE A 173 -14.48 -26.73 -23.42
C PHE A 173 -13.27 -27.17 -22.58
N LEU A 174 -12.54 -26.21 -22.03
CA LEU A 174 -11.37 -26.46 -21.22
C LEU A 174 -11.67 -26.28 -19.72
N PRO A 175 -11.42 -27.30 -18.89
CA PRO A 175 -11.50 -27.16 -17.44
C PRO A 175 -10.37 -26.27 -16.88
N GLU A 176 -10.60 -25.78 -15.65
CA GLU A 176 -9.82 -24.76 -14.93
C GLU A 176 -8.30 -25.01 -14.86
N ASP A 177 -7.87 -26.27 -14.89
CA ASP A 177 -6.48 -26.68 -14.64
C ASP A 177 -5.49 -26.33 -15.76
N ILE A 178 -5.97 -25.78 -16.88
CA ILE A 178 -5.15 -25.55 -18.08
C ILE A 178 -4.54 -24.13 -18.13
N LEU A 179 -5.13 -23.16 -17.42
CA LEU A 179 -4.69 -21.76 -17.45
C LEU A 179 -4.69 -21.14 -16.04
N ASP A 180 -3.54 -21.17 -15.35
CA ASP A 180 -3.39 -20.67 -13.98
C ASP A 180 -3.80 -19.20 -13.80
N ASN A 181 -3.72 -18.39 -14.85
CA ASN A 181 -4.13 -16.98 -14.86
C ASN A 181 -5.61 -16.74 -15.22
N LYS A 182 -6.40 -17.81 -15.44
CA LYS A 182 -7.83 -17.77 -15.82
C LYS A 182 -8.72 -18.66 -14.94
N LYS A 183 -8.24 -19.00 -13.74
CA LYS A 183 -9.04 -19.75 -12.75
C LYS A 183 -10.36 -19.03 -12.47
N GLY A 184 -11.48 -19.74 -12.65
CA GLY A 184 -12.85 -19.24 -12.52
C GLY A 184 -13.50 -18.75 -13.83
N ASP A 185 -12.78 -18.69 -14.95
CA ASP A 185 -13.35 -18.33 -16.24
C ASP A 185 -13.82 -19.57 -17.02
N ILE A 186 -14.93 -19.46 -17.75
CA ILE A 186 -15.39 -20.51 -18.67
C ILE A 186 -14.59 -20.36 -19.96
N VAL A 187 -13.67 -21.28 -20.22
CA VAL A 187 -12.74 -21.20 -21.36
C VAL A 187 -13.07 -22.23 -22.42
N PHE A 188 -13.08 -21.79 -23.68
CA PHE A 188 -13.14 -22.65 -24.85
C PHE A 188 -11.86 -22.53 -25.67
N LYS A 189 -11.32 -23.68 -26.08
CA LYS A 189 -10.35 -23.78 -27.16
C LYS A 189 -11.10 -23.83 -28.48
N VAL A 190 -10.87 -22.87 -29.36
CA VAL A 190 -11.58 -22.75 -30.63
C VAL A 190 -10.59 -22.70 -31.77
N GLN A 191 -10.79 -23.55 -32.77
CA GLN A 191 -10.04 -23.51 -34.02
C GLN A 191 -10.88 -22.80 -35.08
N PHE A 192 -10.37 -21.68 -35.57
CA PHE A 192 -10.96 -20.89 -36.62
C PHE A 192 -10.20 -21.08 -37.93
N ILE A 193 -10.91 -21.26 -39.03
CA ILE A 193 -10.38 -21.10 -40.39
C ILE A 193 -10.76 -19.69 -40.84
N ILE A 194 -9.77 -18.84 -41.06
CA ILE A 194 -9.91 -17.44 -41.42
C ILE A 194 -9.54 -17.26 -42.89
N GLU A 195 -10.42 -16.61 -43.64
CA GLU A 195 -10.13 -16.08 -44.97
C GLU A 195 -9.98 -14.57 -44.86
N LYS A 196 -8.81 -14.02 -45.17
CA LYS A 196 -8.55 -12.58 -45.14
C LYS A 196 -9.02 -11.89 -46.41
N SER A 197 -9.31 -10.61 -46.27
CA SER A 197 -9.61 -9.74 -47.41
C SER A 197 -8.33 -9.37 -48.17
N GLU A 198 -8.37 -9.40 -49.50
CA GLU A 198 -7.23 -9.04 -50.35
C GLU A 198 -6.83 -7.57 -50.14
N GLY A 199 -5.52 -7.32 -49.96
CA GLY A 199 -4.94 -5.97 -49.91
C GLY A 199 -4.89 -5.29 -48.54
N PHE A 200 -5.28 -5.97 -47.46
CA PHE A 200 -5.22 -5.40 -46.11
C PHE A 200 -4.10 -6.03 -45.26
N ASP A 201 -2.93 -5.38 -45.24
CA ASP A 201 -1.71 -5.84 -44.56
C ASP A 201 -1.54 -5.21 -43.16
N ARG A 202 -2.64 -5.05 -42.41
CA ARG A 202 -2.58 -4.59 -41.01
C ARG A 202 -2.89 -5.74 -40.07
N SER A 203 -1.91 -6.07 -39.24
CA SER A 203 -1.87 -7.10 -38.20
C SER A 203 -2.78 -6.81 -36.99
N PHE A 204 -3.92 -6.14 -37.15
CA PHE A 204 -4.69 -5.63 -36.01
C PHE A 204 -5.60 -6.70 -35.41
N THR A 205 -6.20 -7.53 -36.24
CA THR A 205 -6.77 -8.78 -35.79
C THR A 205 -5.61 -9.76 -35.72
N ASP A 206 -5.19 -10.23 -34.56
CA ASP A 206 -4.07 -11.19 -34.40
C ASP A 206 -4.27 -12.52 -35.19
N PHE A 207 -5.34 -12.65 -35.97
CA PHE A 207 -5.62 -13.74 -36.89
C PHE A 207 -4.70 -13.76 -38.11
N SER A 208 -4.22 -14.97 -38.44
CA SER A 208 -3.50 -15.31 -39.66
C SER A 208 -4.44 -15.86 -40.73
N GLU A 209 -4.01 -15.91 -41.99
CA GLU A 209 -4.75 -16.65 -43.02
C GLU A 209 -4.77 -18.16 -42.70
N GLY A 210 -5.90 -18.83 -42.90
CA GLY A 210 -6.06 -20.26 -42.64
C GLY A 210 -6.36 -20.60 -41.18
N LEU A 211 -5.74 -21.67 -40.67
CA LEU A 211 -6.05 -22.22 -39.35
C LEU A 211 -5.48 -21.37 -38.20
N ASN A 212 -6.35 -21.00 -37.26
CA ASN A 212 -6.04 -20.18 -36.09
C ASN A 212 -6.59 -20.85 -34.83
N GLU A 213 -5.72 -21.13 -33.87
CA GLU A 213 -6.13 -21.61 -32.55
C GLU A 213 -6.28 -20.42 -31.59
N ARG A 214 -7.45 -20.30 -30.95
CA ARG A 214 -7.74 -19.26 -29.95
C ARG A 214 -8.39 -19.84 -28.72
N TYR A 215 -8.19 -19.13 -27.62
CA TYR A 215 -8.83 -19.37 -26.34
C TYR A 215 -9.83 -18.25 -26.10
N ILE A 216 -11.07 -18.63 -25.84
CA ILE A 216 -12.19 -17.69 -25.65
C ILE A 216 -12.75 -17.87 -24.26
N THR A 217 -12.78 -16.78 -23.48
CA THR A 217 -13.47 -16.74 -22.19
C THR A 217 -14.89 -16.24 -22.40
N VAL A 218 -15.86 -16.86 -21.73
CA VAL A 218 -17.28 -16.52 -21.84
C VAL A 218 -17.86 -16.25 -20.45
N ASP A 219 -18.61 -15.16 -20.32
CA ASP A 219 -19.28 -14.76 -19.08
C ASP A 219 -20.79 -14.62 -19.29
N TYR A 220 -21.57 -14.88 -18.23
CA TYR A 220 -23.01 -14.59 -18.26
C TYR A 220 -23.27 -13.12 -17.86
N SER A 221 -23.88 -12.37 -18.77
CA SER A 221 -24.36 -11.02 -18.48
C SER A 221 -25.71 -11.07 -17.80
N LYS A 222 -25.78 -10.65 -16.54
CA LYS A 222 -27.09 -10.46 -15.88
C LYS A 222 -27.89 -9.31 -16.48
N GLU A 223 -27.21 -8.27 -16.96
CA GLU A 223 -27.86 -7.08 -17.53
C GLU A 223 -28.51 -7.39 -18.88
N MET A 224 -27.87 -8.24 -19.69
CA MET A 224 -28.34 -8.61 -21.04
C MET A 224 -29.00 -9.99 -21.08
N GLU A 225 -29.08 -10.67 -19.93
CA GLU A 225 -29.59 -12.03 -19.73
C GLU A 225 -29.02 -13.08 -20.72
N GLN A 226 -27.78 -12.90 -21.18
CA GLN A 226 -27.15 -13.74 -22.21
C GLN A 226 -25.67 -14.01 -21.94
N TRP A 227 -25.15 -15.08 -22.53
CA TRP A 227 -23.72 -15.41 -22.57
C TRP A 227 -22.98 -14.49 -23.55
N MET A 228 -21.82 -13.99 -23.14
CA MET A 228 -21.04 -13.03 -23.92
C MET A 228 -19.55 -13.34 -23.83
N ILE A 229 -18.82 -13.04 -24.89
CA ILE A 229 -17.37 -13.23 -24.95
C ILE A 229 -16.71 -12.16 -24.06
N SER A 230 -15.93 -12.59 -23.08
CA SER A 230 -15.20 -11.70 -22.17
C SER A 230 -13.73 -11.50 -22.55
N GLY A 231 -13.22 -12.34 -23.46
CA GLY A 231 -11.86 -12.25 -23.98
C GLY A 231 -11.57 -13.27 -25.07
N ILE A 232 -10.67 -12.91 -25.99
CA ILE A 232 -10.16 -13.77 -27.06
C ILE A 232 -8.64 -13.65 -27.08
N PHE A 233 -7.90 -14.75 -26.92
CA PHE A 233 -6.44 -14.72 -26.83
C PHE A 233 -5.79 -15.96 -27.45
N THR A 234 -4.48 -15.92 -27.66
CA THR A 234 -3.64 -17.07 -28.02
C THR A 234 -3.02 -17.68 -26.78
N ALA A 235 -2.64 -18.96 -26.81
CA ALA A 235 -1.77 -19.51 -25.77
C ALA A 235 -0.47 -18.68 -25.70
N TYR A 236 -0.05 -18.32 -24.50
CA TYR A 236 1.25 -17.69 -24.22
C TYR A 236 2.35 -18.74 -24.10
#